data_AF-T0RAL7-F1
#
_entry.id   AF-T0RAL7-F1
#
_cell.length_a   1.000
_cell.length_b   1.000
_cell.length_c   1.000
_cell.angle_alpha   90.00
_cell.angle_beta   90.00
_cell.angle_gamma   90.00
#
_symmetry.space_group_name_H-M   'P 1'
#
loop_
_entity.id
_entity.type
_entity.pdbx_description
1 polymer ?
#
loop_
_entity_poly.entity_id
_entity_poly.type
_entity_poly.pdbx_seq_one_letter_code
_entity_poly.pdbx_strand_id
1 'polypeptide(L)'
;MTSGTRAQRSKNINVTGAFKEKFKNIFFSAQGMPIVLCLITVTILFVLFRMKGVEMNYQINSIQKDVEKVKVEGKELKAKKAKYLSINNLRKMAKKHDLAQPKQHQIIVVP
;
A
#
# COMPACT_ATOMS: atom_id res chain seq x y z
N MET A 1 13.82 -12.77 -84.21
CA MET A 1 14.24 -11.44 -83.71
C MET A 1 13.03 -10.54 -83.85
N THR A 2 12.41 -9.93 -82.84
CA THR A 2 12.88 -9.40 -81.57
C THR A 2 11.75 -9.41 -80.53
N SER A 3 12.11 -9.72 -79.30
CA SER A 3 11.26 -9.71 -78.11
C SER A 3 11.00 -8.27 -77.64
N GLY A 4 9.73 -7.90 -77.48
CA GLY A 4 9.32 -6.63 -76.87
C GLY A 4 8.87 -6.83 -75.42
N THR A 5 9.82 -6.82 -74.49
CA THR A 5 9.61 -7.06 -73.06
C THR A 5 8.87 -5.86 -72.43
N ARG A 6 7.66 -6.11 -71.89
CA ARG A 6 6.93 -5.16 -71.02
C ARG A 6 7.75 -4.89 -69.75
N ALA A 7 8.26 -3.68 -69.59
CA ALA A 7 8.86 -3.22 -68.35
C ALA A 7 7.76 -3.08 -67.27
N GLN A 8 7.63 -4.07 -66.39
CA GLN A 8 6.88 -3.93 -65.15
C GLN A 8 7.66 -3.02 -64.20
N ARG A 9 7.18 -1.78 -64.07
CA ARG A 9 7.72 -0.78 -63.12
C ARG A 9 7.33 -1.20 -61.70
N SER A 10 8.24 -1.89 -61.01
CA SER A 10 8.14 -2.25 -59.60
C SER A 10 8.02 -1.00 -58.74
N LYS A 11 6.85 -0.78 -58.12
CA LYS A 11 6.67 0.23 -57.06
C LYS A 11 7.15 -0.38 -55.75
N ASN A 12 8.35 -0.02 -55.32
CA ASN A 12 8.82 -0.27 -53.96
C ASN A 12 7.93 0.52 -52.99
N ILE A 13 7.00 -0.16 -52.32
CA ILE A 13 6.13 0.42 -51.32
C ILE A 13 6.94 0.52 -50.02
N ASN A 14 7.36 1.73 -49.67
CA ASN A 14 7.92 2.04 -48.34
C ASN A 14 6.82 1.87 -47.27
N VAL A 15 6.62 0.64 -46.82
CA VAL A 15 5.57 0.24 -45.85
C VAL A 15 5.67 1.05 -44.55
N THR A 16 6.88 1.32 -44.07
CA THR A 16 7.16 2.15 -42.87
C THR A 16 6.70 3.61 -43.01
N GLY A 17 6.83 4.19 -44.20
CA GLY A 17 6.33 5.54 -44.49
C GLY A 17 4.80 5.60 -44.52
N ALA A 18 4.16 4.60 -45.14
CA ALA A 18 2.70 4.53 -45.25
C ALA A 18 2.00 4.37 -43.89
N PHE A 19 2.59 3.64 -42.95
CA PHE A 19 2.07 3.56 -41.57
C PHE A 19 2.25 4.88 -40.82
N LYS A 20 3.43 5.51 -40.90
CA LYS A 20 3.70 6.81 -40.25
C LYS A 20 2.75 7.91 -40.71
N GLU A 21 2.47 7.98 -42.01
CA GLU A 21 1.52 8.92 -42.61
C GLU A 21 0.07 8.64 -42.13
N LYS A 22 -0.34 7.38 -42.05
CA LYS A 22 -1.66 7.01 -41.51
C LYS A 22 -1.79 7.34 -40.03
N PHE A 23 -0.79 7.05 -39.21
CA PHE A 23 -0.80 7.43 -37.79
C PHE A 23 -0.84 8.93 -37.59
N LYS A 24 -0.08 9.70 -38.38
CA LYS A 24 -0.14 11.17 -38.36
C LYS A 24 -1.55 11.67 -38.71
N ASN A 25 -2.17 11.11 -39.74
CA ASN A 25 -3.51 11.52 -40.16
C ASN A 25 -4.60 11.12 -39.17
N ILE A 26 -4.47 9.98 -38.47
CA ILE A 26 -5.37 9.61 -37.36
C ILE A 26 -5.16 10.52 -36.15
N PHE A 27 -3.91 10.87 -35.82
CA PHE A 27 -3.57 11.69 -34.66
C PHE A 27 -3.98 13.17 -34.85
N PHE A 28 -3.87 13.70 -36.08
CA PHE A 28 -4.31 15.03 -36.46
C PHE A 28 -5.78 15.09 -36.95
N SER A 29 -6.49 13.96 -36.94
CA SER A 29 -7.93 13.95 -37.23
C SER A 29 -8.71 14.48 -36.03
N ALA A 30 -9.73 15.29 -36.29
CA ALA A 30 -10.61 15.91 -35.28
C ALA A 30 -11.23 14.88 -34.31
N GLN A 31 -11.40 13.63 -34.75
CA GLN A 31 -11.95 12.53 -33.94
C GLN A 31 -10.87 11.72 -33.19
N GLY A 32 -9.62 11.73 -33.65
CA GLY A 32 -8.52 10.98 -33.01
C GLY A 32 -7.84 11.76 -31.87
N MET A 33 -7.80 13.09 -31.97
CA MET A 33 -7.22 13.96 -30.94
C MET A 33 -7.82 13.77 -29.52
N PRO A 34 -9.15 13.70 -29.31
CA PRO A 34 -9.70 13.46 -27.98
C PRO A 34 -9.35 12.07 -27.41
N ILE A 35 -9.27 11.04 -28.26
CA ILE A 35 -8.92 9.66 -27.84
C ILE A 35 -7.49 9.60 -27.30
N VAL A 36 -6.56 10.24 -28.01
CA VAL A 36 -5.16 10.34 -27.58
C VAL A 36 -5.05 11.09 -26.26
N LEU A 37 -5.79 12.19 -26.13
CA LEU A 37 -5.78 13.01 -24.92
C LEU A 37 -6.31 12.20 -23.72
N CYS A 38 -7.37 11.42 -23.90
CA CYS A 38 -7.84 10.47 -22.88
C CYS A 38 -6.76 9.45 -22.51
N LEU A 39 -6.07 8.83 -23.48
CA LEU A 39 -4.99 7.87 -23.20
C LEU A 39 -3.84 8.49 -22.40
N ILE A 40 -3.47 9.73 -22.70
CA ILE A 40 -2.45 10.47 -21.94
C ILE A 40 -2.94 10.70 -20.51
N THR A 41 -4.18 11.15 -20.31
CA THR A 41 -4.72 11.39 -18.95
C THR A 41 -4.78 10.10 -18.12
N VAL A 42 -5.20 8.97 -18.69
CA VAL A 42 -5.21 7.67 -18.02
C VAL A 42 -3.79 7.23 -17.63
N THR A 43 -2.82 7.46 -18.52
CA THR A 43 -1.42 7.12 -18.25
C THR A 43 -0.86 7.92 -17.07
N ILE A 44 -1.11 9.23 -17.05
CA ILE A 44 -0.68 10.09 -15.93
C ILE A 44 -1.37 9.67 -14.64
N LEU A 45 -2.68 9.39 -14.68
CA LEU A 45 -3.44 8.96 -13.52
C LEU A 45 -2.92 7.64 -12.95
N PHE A 46 -2.56 6.67 -13.81
CA PHE A 46 -1.96 5.41 -13.38
C PHE A 46 -0.65 5.61 -12.62
N VAL A 47 0.24 6.48 -13.13
CA VAL A 47 1.52 6.79 -12.46
C VAL A 47 1.28 7.48 -11.12
N LEU A 48 0.37 8.44 -11.07
CA LEU A 48 0.00 9.13 -9.82
C LEU A 48 -0.58 8.17 -8.80
N PHE A 49 -1.46 7.25 -9.21
CA PHE A 49 -2.03 6.24 -8.33
C PHE A 49 -0.93 5.31 -7.77
N ARG A 50 0.03 4.92 -8.61
CA ARG A 50 1.19 4.11 -8.17
C ARG A 50 2.04 4.84 -7.14
N MET A 51 2.33 6.13 -7.36
CA MET A 51 3.08 6.95 -6.41
C MET A 51 2.33 7.15 -5.10
N LYS A 52 1.01 7.41 -5.16
CA LYS A 52 0.16 7.54 -3.97
C LYS A 52 0.03 6.24 -3.19
N GLY A 53 0.00 5.10 -3.86
CA GLY A 53 0.01 3.79 -3.21
C GLY A 53 1.29 3.55 -2.40
N VAL A 54 2.45 3.96 -2.94
CA VAL A 54 3.74 3.86 -2.24
C VAL A 54 3.78 4.79 -1.01
N GLU A 55 3.35 6.04 -1.15
CA GLU A 55 3.26 7.00 -0.05
C GLU A 55 2.36 6.49 1.09
N MET A 56 1.18 5.99 0.74
CA MET A 56 0.23 5.43 1.70
C MET A 56 0.82 4.21 2.41
N ASN A 57 1.52 3.33 1.70
CA ASN A 57 2.15 2.17 2.30
C ASN A 57 3.23 2.56 3.32
N TYR A 58 3.99 3.64 3.07
CA TYR A 58 4.93 4.16 4.05
C TYR A 58 4.24 4.67 5.32
N GLN A 59 3.13 5.40 5.17
CA GLN A 59 2.34 5.89 6.32
C GLN A 59 1.72 4.75 7.14
N ILE A 60 1.16 3.74 6.46
CA ILE A 60 0.60 2.55 7.11
C ILE A 60 1.69 1.82 7.89
N ASN A 61 2.88 1.65 7.30
CA ASN A 61 3.98 0.97 7.97
C ASN A 61 4.46 1.72 9.22
N SER A 62 4.50 3.07 9.22
CA SER A 62 4.81 3.82 10.43
C SER A 62 3.76 3.61 11.53
N ILE A 63 2.47 3.66 11.18
CA ILE A 63 1.39 3.46 12.14
C ILE A 63 1.43 2.03 12.70
N GLN A 64 1.69 1.03 11.84
CA GLN A 64 1.77 -0.36 12.25
C GLN A 64 2.89 -0.60 13.27
N LYS A 65 4.05 0.05 13.10
CA LYS A 65 5.15 -0.01 14.08
C LYS A 65 4.75 0.55 15.43
N ASP A 66 4.01 1.66 15.46
CA ASP A 66 3.57 2.27 16.71
C ASP A 66 2.49 1.42 17.40
N VAL A 67 1.58 0.81 16.63
CA VAL A 67 0.63 -0.18 17.16
C VAL A 67 1.36 -1.38 17.76
N GLU A 68 2.42 -1.87 17.11
CA GLU A 68 3.20 -2.99 17.63
C GLU A 68 3.93 -2.63 18.94
N LYS A 69 4.52 -1.43 19.03
CA LYS A 69 5.11 -0.93 20.30
C LYS A 69 4.08 -0.90 21.41
N VAL A 70 2.92 -0.26 21.18
CA VAL A 70 1.84 -0.18 22.18
C VAL A 70 1.36 -1.58 22.59
N LYS A 71 1.31 -2.53 21.66
CA LYS A 71 0.95 -3.91 21.95
C LYS A 71 1.99 -4.61 22.84
N VAL A 72 3.27 -4.39 22.59
CA VAL A 72 4.37 -4.94 23.42
C VAL A 72 4.35 -4.29 24.81
N GLU A 73 4.29 -2.96 24.87
CA GLU A 73 4.17 -2.22 26.14
C GLU A 73 2.94 -2.66 26.94
N GLY A 74 1.80 -2.87 26.27
CA GLY A 74 0.59 -3.39 26.90
C GLY A 74 0.78 -4.79 27.50
N LYS A 75 1.55 -5.68 26.86
CA LYS A 75 1.91 -6.98 27.41
C LYS A 75 2.81 -6.82 28.64
N GLU A 76 3.81 -5.96 28.57
CA GLU A 76 4.71 -5.69 29.70
C GLU A 76 3.98 -5.08 30.89
N LEU A 77 3.08 -4.12 30.66
CA LEU A 77 2.24 -3.50 31.68
C LEU A 77 1.35 -4.52 32.37
N LYS A 78 0.73 -5.44 31.61
CA LYS A 78 -0.05 -6.55 32.18
C LYS A 78 0.83 -7.46 33.03
N ALA A 79 2.03 -7.80 32.57
CA ALA A 79 2.97 -8.62 33.34
C ALA A 79 3.45 -7.92 34.62
N LYS A 80 3.76 -6.61 34.55
CA LYS A 80 4.12 -5.77 35.71
C LYS A 80 2.96 -5.69 36.69
N LYS A 81 1.73 -5.46 36.22
CA LYS A 81 0.51 -5.44 37.04
C LYS A 81 0.34 -6.78 37.79
N ALA A 82 0.44 -7.90 37.09
CA ALA A 82 0.36 -9.23 37.70
C ALA A 82 1.49 -9.46 38.72
N LYS A 83 2.71 -9.00 38.44
CA LYS A 83 3.85 -9.07 39.37
C LYS A 83 3.58 -8.27 40.64
N TYR A 84 3.09 -7.03 40.54
CA TYR A 84 2.78 -6.20 41.70
C TYR A 84 1.59 -6.73 42.51
N LEU A 85 0.59 -7.28 41.84
CA LEU A 85 -0.59 -7.92 42.46
C LEU A 85 -0.33 -9.38 42.88
N SER A 86 0.88 -9.89 42.75
CA SER A 86 1.19 -11.23 43.21
C SER A 86 1.10 -11.31 44.73
N ILE A 87 0.64 -12.46 45.24
CA ILE A 87 0.45 -12.71 46.69
C ILE A 87 1.73 -12.37 47.48
N ASN A 88 2.90 -12.68 46.94
CA ASN A 88 4.19 -12.41 47.58
C ASN A 88 4.44 -10.91 47.77
N ASN A 89 4.15 -10.09 46.76
CA ASN A 89 4.32 -8.64 46.85
C ASN A 89 3.22 -7.99 47.70
N LEU A 90 1.98 -8.47 47.60
CA LEU A 90 0.88 -8.02 48.46
C LEU A 90 1.16 -8.32 49.93
N ARG A 91 1.70 -9.50 50.27
CA ARG A 91 2.12 -9.84 51.64
C ARG A 91 3.26 -8.95 52.14
N LYS A 92 4.24 -8.65 51.30
CA LYS A 92 5.33 -7.72 51.65
C LYS A 92 4.80 -6.31 51.91
N MET A 93 3.86 -5.85 51.09
CA MET A 93 3.24 -4.54 51.23
C MET A 93 2.36 -4.47 52.49
N ALA A 94 1.57 -5.52 52.77
CA ALA A 94 0.77 -5.63 53.99
C ALA A 94 1.63 -5.55 55.25
N LYS A 95 2.78 -6.26 55.29
CA LYS A 95 3.74 -6.17 56.39
C LYS A 95 4.34 -4.78 56.58
N LYS A 96 4.57 -4.03 55.50
CA LYS A 96 5.13 -2.67 55.57
C LYS A 96 4.15 -1.66 56.18
N HIS A 97 2.86 -1.92 56.04
CA HIS A 97 1.78 -1.03 56.49
C HIS A 97 0.98 -1.64 57.65
N ASP A 98 1.51 -2.65 58.35
CA ASP A 98 0.90 -3.33 59.49
C ASP A 98 -0.55 -3.83 59.25
N LEU A 99 -0.84 -4.24 58.03
CA LEU A 99 -2.14 -4.78 57.63
C LEU A 99 -2.23 -6.28 57.96
N ALA A 100 -3.30 -6.66 58.67
CA ALA A 100 -3.61 -8.05 58.98
C ALA A 100 -4.14 -8.81 57.74
N GLN A 101 -3.88 -10.13 57.68
CA GLN A 101 -4.39 -10.95 56.59
C GLN A 101 -5.94 -11.05 56.68
N PRO A 102 -6.68 -10.80 55.58
CA PRO A 102 -8.13 -10.79 55.61
C PRO A 102 -8.70 -12.19 55.85
N LYS A 103 -9.79 -12.25 56.61
CA LYS A 103 -10.57 -13.49 56.86
C LYS A 103 -11.50 -13.78 55.67
N GLN A 104 -11.96 -15.02 55.54
CA GLN A 104 -12.74 -15.47 54.38
C GLN A 104 -14.00 -14.64 54.10
N HIS A 105 -14.66 -14.11 55.14
CA HIS A 105 -15.85 -13.25 55.00
C HIS A 105 -15.54 -11.82 54.50
N GLN A 106 -14.26 -11.43 54.46
CA GLN A 106 -13.81 -10.10 54.03
C GLN A 106 -13.33 -10.10 52.56
N ILE A 107 -13.35 -11.26 51.90
CA ILE A 107 -12.91 -11.42 50.51
C ILE A 107 -14.09 -11.11 49.59
N ILE A 108 -13.97 -10.06 48.78
CA ILE A 108 -14.95 -9.70 47.75
C ILE A 108 -14.40 -10.16 46.40
N VAL A 109 -15.13 -11.08 45.75
CA VAL A 109 -14.83 -11.52 44.38
C VAL A 109 -15.64 -10.66 43.42
N VAL A 110 -14.94 -9.84 42.63
CA VAL A 110 -15.57 -9.03 41.58
C VAL A 110 -15.47 -9.82 40.27
N PRO A 111 -16.61 -10.17 39.62
CA PRO A 111 -16.64 -10.87 38.34
C PRO A 111 -16.14 -10.02 37.17
#